data_AF-A0A9D6QFZ0-F1
#
_entry.id   AF-A0A9D6QFZ0-F1
#
_cell.length_a   1.000
_cell.length_b   1.000
_cell.length_c   1.000
_cell.angle_alpha   90.00
_cell.angle_beta   90.00
_cell.angle_gamma   90.00
#
_symmetry.space_group_name_H-M   'P 1'
#
loop_
_entity.id
_entity.type
_entity.pdbx_description
1 polymer ?
#
loop_
_entity_poly.entity_id
_entity_poly.type
_entity_poly.pdbx_seq_one_letter_code
_entity_poly.pdbx_strand_id
1 'polypeptide(L)' 'PAVWVPSFFAAFLTGYLTYDMSHYAFHHLTFQNSLLKKLKQHHMRHHYHEPDKGYGVSSVLWDKILQSDFKKSQ' A
#
# COMPACT_ATOMS: atom_id res chain seq x y z
N PRO A 1 -1.92 -15.84 24.56
CA PRO A 1 -2.74 -17.07 24.79
C PRO A 1 -3.48 -17.44 23.50
N ALA A 2 -3.73 -18.73 23.26
CA ALA A 2 -4.26 -19.24 21.98
C ALA A 2 -5.63 -18.64 21.58
N VAL A 3 -6.39 -18.13 22.54
CA VAL A 3 -7.68 -17.45 22.34
C VAL A 3 -7.61 -16.26 21.37
N TRP A 4 -6.45 -15.60 21.24
CA TRP A 4 -6.29 -14.47 20.31
C TRP A 4 -5.99 -14.88 18.87
N VAL A 5 -5.62 -16.15 18.65
CA VAL A 5 -5.20 -16.62 17.32
C VAL A 5 -6.30 -16.46 16.27
N PRO A 6 -7.58 -16.85 16.52
CA PRO A 6 -8.63 -16.66 15.53
C PRO A 6 -8.90 -15.19 15.20
N SER A 7 -8.91 -14.31 16.21
CA SER A 7 -9.12 -12.87 16.01
C SER A 7 -7.97 -12.23 15.22
N PHE A 8 -6.73 -12.56 15.57
CA PHE A 8 -5.56 -12.12 14.83
C PHE A 8 -5.59 -12.62 13.38
N PHE A 9 -5.92 -13.90 13.17
CA PHE A 9 -6.00 -14.49 11.83
C PHE A 9 -7.08 -13.81 10.97
N ALA A 10 -8.27 -13.59 11.53
CA ALA A 10 -9.34 -12.89 10.83
C ALA A 10 -8.94 -11.44 10.44
N ALA A 11 -8.32 -10.72 11.37
CA ALA A 11 -7.83 -9.36 11.11
C ALA A 11 -6.71 -9.33 10.05
N PHE A 12 -5.76 -10.27 10.15
CA PHE A 12 -4.68 -10.43 9.17
C PHE A 12 -5.23 -10.71 7.78
N LEU A 13 -6.15 -11.67 7.64
CA LEU A 13 -6.76 -12.03 6.36
C LEU A 13 -7.56 -10.86 5.76
N THR A 14 -8.31 -10.14 6.60
CA THR A 14 -9.04 -8.94 6.18
C THR A 14 -8.09 -7.85 5.68
N GLY A 15 -6.96 -7.64 6.37
CA GLY A 15 -5.91 -6.72 5.95
C GLY A 15 -5.27 -7.13 4.62
N TYR A 16 -4.99 -8.42 4.44
CA TYR A 16 -4.47 -8.97 3.19
C TYR A 16 -5.43 -8.73 2.02
N LEU A 17 -6.72 -9.04 2.19
CA LEU A 17 -7.71 -8.81 1.15
C LEU A 17 -7.85 -7.31 0.83
N THR A 18 -7.82 -6.45 1.85
CA THR A 18 -7.84 -4.99 1.65
C THR A 18 -6.63 -4.52 0.84
N TYR A 19 -5.44 -5.06 1.12
CA TYR A 19 -4.23 -4.79 0.35
C TYR A 19 -4.38 -5.21 -1.12
N ASP A 20 -4.82 -6.45 -1.37
CA ASP A 20 -4.91 -6.99 -2.73
C ASP A 20 -5.99 -6.28 -3.57
N MET A 21 -7.16 -6.01 -2.97
CA MET A 21 -8.20 -5.22 -3.62
C MET A 21 -7.73 -3.79 -3.91
N SER A 22 -6.99 -3.15 -2.98
CA SER A 22 -6.43 -1.81 -3.21
C SER A 22 -5.42 -1.82 -4.35
N HIS A 23 -4.58 -2.86 -4.42
CA HIS A 23 -3.60 -3.04 -5.49
C HIS A 23 -4.30 -3.09 -6.86
N TYR A 24 -5.30 -3.96 -7.00
CA TYR A 24 -6.12 -4.05 -8.20
C TYR A 24 -6.80 -2.71 -8.53
N ALA A 25 -7.41 -2.09 -7.52
CA ALA A 25 -8.14 -0.84 -7.69
C ALA A 25 -7.22 0.33 -8.14
N PHE A 26 -5.98 0.41 -7.65
CA PHE A 26 -5.02 1.43 -8.09
C PHE A 26 -4.60 1.29 -9.54
N HIS A 27 -4.54 0.06 -10.06
CA HIS A 27 -4.30 -0.19 -11.48
C HIS A 27 -5.51 0.16 -12.35
N HIS A 28 -6.72 -0.19 -11.93
CA HIS A 28 -7.88 -0.19 -12.83
C HIS A 28 -8.92 0.93 -12.60
N LEU A 29 -8.93 1.58 -11.44
CA LEU A 29 -9.96 2.56 -11.09
C LEU A 29 -9.42 3.99 -11.04
N THR A 30 -10.32 4.96 -11.19
CA THR A 30 -10.05 6.37 -10.92
C THR A 30 -10.69 6.76 -9.60
N PHE A 31 -9.94 7.48 -8.76
CA PHE A 31 -10.41 7.89 -7.44
C PHE A 31 -10.63 9.39 -7.43
N GLN A 32 -11.67 9.87 -6.73
CA GLN A 32 -11.88 11.29 -6.46
C GLN A 32 -11.25 11.73 -5.14
N ASN A 33 -11.19 10.81 -4.16
CA ASN A 33 -10.60 11.03 -2.85
C ASN A 33 -9.10 11.35 -2.95
N SER A 34 -8.66 12.43 -2.29
CA SER A 34 -7.29 12.93 -2.37
C SER A 34 -6.24 11.97 -1.79
N LEU A 35 -6.57 11.20 -0.76
CA LEU A 35 -5.67 10.20 -0.16
C LEU A 35 -5.47 9.02 -1.10
N LEU A 36 -6.57 8.47 -1.64
CA LEU A 36 -6.51 7.35 -2.59
C LEU A 36 -5.80 7.75 -3.89
N LYS A 37 -5.98 8.99 -4.36
CA LYS A 37 -5.19 9.54 -5.47
C LYS A 37 -3.69 9.53 -5.18
N LYS A 38 -3.28 9.97 -3.99
CA LYS A 38 -1.85 9.97 -3.60
C LYS A 38 -1.28 8.56 -3.52
N LEU A 39 -2.01 7.62 -2.95
CA LEU A 39 -1.59 6.21 -2.90
C LEU A 39 -1.53 5.59 -4.30
N LYS A 40 -2.51 5.87 -5.17
CA LYS A 40 -2.45 5.47 -6.58
C LYS A 40 -1.21 6.05 -7.26
N GLN A 41 -0.94 7.35 -7.12
CA GLN A 41 0.25 7.98 -7.71
C GLN A 41 1.55 7.37 -7.20
N HIS A 42 1.64 7.11 -5.89
CA HIS A 42 2.77 6.40 -5.28
C HIS A 42 2.96 5.01 -5.92
N HIS A 43 1.89 4.22 -5.99
CA HIS A 43 1.90 2.87 -6.57
C HIS A 43 2.24 2.86 -8.07
N MET A 44 1.71 3.81 -8.84
CA MET A 44 2.06 3.94 -10.26
C MET A 44 3.53 4.37 -10.44
N ARG A 45 4.09 5.21 -9.54
CA ARG A 45 5.50 5.58 -9.60
C ARG A 45 6.41 4.38 -9.37
N HIS A 46 6.06 3.49 -8.43
CA HIS A 46 6.75 2.22 -8.23
C HIS A 46 6.79 1.43 -9.55
N HIS A 47 5.65 1.18 -10.18
CA HIS A 47 5.62 0.38 -11.41
C HIS A 47 6.31 1.03 -12.62
N TYR A 48 6.19 2.34 -12.79
CA TYR A 48 6.57 3.00 -14.04
C TYR A 48 7.87 3.82 -13.98
N HIS A 49 8.39 4.15 -12.80
CA HIS A 49 9.57 5.03 -12.66
C HIS A 49 10.68 4.42 -11.80
N GLU A 50 10.35 3.95 -10.61
CA GLU A 50 11.33 3.49 -9.61
C GLU A 50 10.86 2.16 -8.97
N PRO A 51 10.96 1.02 -9.71
CA PRO A 51 10.45 -0.28 -9.24
C PRO A 51 11.23 -0.88 -8.07
N ASP A 52 12.40 -0.33 -7.75
CA ASP A 52 13.22 -0.67 -6.59
C ASP A 52 12.88 0.18 -5.34
N LYS A 53 11.80 0.97 -5.36
CA LYS A 53 11.36 1.85 -4.26
C LYS A 53 9.83 1.91 -4.14
N GLY A 54 9.33 2.45 -3.04
CA GLY A 54 7.90 2.71 -2.82
C GLY A 54 7.06 1.44 -2.83
N TYR A 55 7.45 0.43 -2.03
CA TYR A 55 6.82 -0.88 -1.99
C TYR A 55 5.42 -0.86 -1.35
N GLY A 56 5.12 0.18 -0.58
CA GLY A 56 3.85 0.36 0.10
C GLY A 56 2.69 0.62 -0.86
N VAL A 57 1.74 -0.32 -0.91
CA VAL A 57 0.52 -0.18 -1.70
C VAL A 57 -0.58 0.51 -0.87
N SER A 58 -0.96 -0.08 0.26
CA SER A 58 -2.05 0.43 1.11
C SER A 58 -1.64 1.63 1.98
N SER A 59 -0.34 1.79 2.25
CA SER A 59 0.22 2.93 2.97
C SER A 59 1.71 3.06 2.69
N VAL A 60 2.26 4.28 2.84
CA VAL A 60 3.70 4.57 2.70
C VAL A 60 4.47 4.45 4.03
N LEU A 61 3.83 3.98 5.11
CA LEU A 61 4.40 4.01 6.46
C LEU A 61 5.70 3.19 6.52
N TRP A 62 5.65 1.95 6.03
CA TRP A 62 6.80 1.06 6.06
C TRP A 62 7.91 1.51 5.12
N ASP A 63 7.60 2.17 4.01
CA ASP A 63 8.62 2.76 3.15
C ASP A 63 9.45 3.83 3.84
N LYS A 64 8.83 4.63 4.72
CA LYS A 64 9.53 5.64 5.51
C LYS A 64 10.38 5.02 6.62
N ILE A 65 9.85 4.00 7.29
CA ILE A 65 10.55 3.31 8.39
C ILE A 65 11.77 2.55 7.85
N LEU A 66 11.62 1.89 6.70
CA LEU A 66 12.64 1.05 6.08
C LEU A 66 13.49 1.81 5.05
N GLN A 67 13.26 3.10 4.87
CA GLN A 67 13.98 3.98 3.94
C GLN A 67 13.93 3.53 2.47
N SER A 68 12.81 2.92 2.07
CA SER A 68 12.51 2.57 0.67
C SER A 68 11.59 3.58 -0.03
N ASP A 69 11.21 4.68 0.63
CA ASP A 69 10.38 5.73 0.01
C ASP A 69 11.12 6.43 -1.15
N PHE A 70 10.36 7.04 -2.05
CA PHE A 70 10.94 7.80 -3.16
C PHE A 70 11.72 9.01 -2.64
N LYS A 71 12.84 9.32 -3.30
CA LYS A 71 13.53 10.59 -3.04
C LYS A 71 12.60 11.72 -3.48
N LYS A 72 12.34 12.68 -2.58
CA LYS A 72 11.73 13.96 -2.98
C LYS A 72 12.67 14.57 -4.03
N SER A 73 12.16 14.87 -5.23
CA SER A 73 12.93 15.75 -6.11
C SER A 73 13.08 17.08 -5.38
N GLN A 74 14.30 17.63 -5.37
CA GLN A 74 14.52 19.02 -4.97
C GLN A 74 13.67 19.96 -5.81
#